data_AF-B7FYR1-F1
#
_entry.id   AF-B7FYR1-F1
#
_cell.length_a   1.000
_cell.length_b   1.000
_cell.length_c   1.000
_cell.angle_alpha   90.00
_cell.angle_beta   90.00
_cell.angle_gamma   90.00
#
_symmetry.space_group_name_H-M   'P 1'
#
loop_
_entity.id
_entity.type
_entity.pdbx_description
1 polymer ?
#
loop_
_entity_poly.entity_id
_entity_poly.type
_entity_poly.pdbx_seq_one_letter_code
_entity_poly.pdbx_strand_id
1 'polypeptide(L)' 'YETLGVRKTCSESELKKAYRKQCLKYHPDKGGDEDKFKEIQKAYETLSDPEKRQIYDKFGD' A
#
# COMPACT_ATOMS: atom_id res chain seq x y z
N TYR A 1 4.86 0.21 -4.39
CA TYR A 1 5.67 0.18 -3.15
C TYR A 1 5.88 1.57 -2.55
N GLU A 2 6.23 2.57 -3.36
CA GLU A 2 6.44 3.96 -2.93
C GLU A 2 5.21 4.62 -2.29
N THR A 3 4.01 4.35 -2.81
CA THR A 3 2.74 4.84 -2.25
C THR A 3 2.56 4.46 -0.77
N LEU A 4 2.95 3.24 -0.42
CA LEU A 4 2.93 2.73 0.96
C LEU A 4 4.20 3.09 1.74
N GLY A 5 5.23 3.61 1.07
CA GLY A 5 6.52 3.96 1.68
C GLY A 5 7.30 2.75 2.18
N VAL A 6 7.13 1.60 1.52
CA VAL A 6 7.81 0.34 1.89
C VAL A 6 8.77 -0.12 0.80
N ARG A 7 9.75 -0.94 1.17
CA ARG A 7 10.70 -1.54 0.22
C ARG A 7 10.05 -2.70 -0.53
N LYS A 8 10.54 -3.01 -1.73
CA LYS A 8 10.09 -4.18 -2.52
C LYS A 8 10.25 -5.51 -1.76
N THR A 9 11.25 -5.58 -0.87
CA THR A 9 11.54 -6.72 0.00
C THR A 9 10.75 -6.74 1.30
N CYS A 10 9.78 -5.83 1.52
CA CYS A 10 9.05 -5.76 2.78
C CYS A 10 8.22 -7.04 3.03
N SER A 11 8.21 -7.49 4.28
CA SER A 11 7.34 -8.59 4.70
C SER A 11 5.87 -8.12 4.79
N GLU A 12 4.92 -9.05 4.73
CA GLU A 12 3.48 -8.74 4.87
C GLU A 12 3.17 -7.97 6.15
N SER A 13 3.87 -8.29 7.25
CA SER A 13 3.74 -7.57 8.52
C SER A 13 4.15 -6.10 8.41
N GLU A 14 5.21 -5.79 7.67
CA GLU A 14 5.64 -4.41 7.42
C GLU A 14 4.67 -3.69 6.49
N LEU A 15 4.22 -4.37 5.43
CA LEU A 15 3.22 -3.85 4.49
C LEU A 15 1.93 -3.45 5.22
N LYS A 16 1.42 -4.32 6.10
CA LYS A 16 0.21 -4.06 6.90
C LYS A 16 0.41 -2.92 7.90
N LYS A 17 1.58 -2.82 8.54
CA LYS A 17 1.91 -1.69 9.42
C LYS A 17 1.96 -0.37 8.66
N ALA A 18 2.62 -0.36 7.50
CA ALA A 18 2.74 0.83 6.66
C ALA A 18 1.39 1.28 6.11
N TYR A 19 0.57 0.35 5.62
CA TYR A 19 -0.81 0.62 5.18
C TYR A 19 -1.62 1.29 6.28
N ARG A 20 -1.64 0.73 7.50
CA ARG A 20 -2.36 1.36 8.63
C ARG A 20 -1.86 2.76 8.94
N LYS A 21 -0.53 2.96 8.94
CA LYS A 21 0.08 4.28 9.19
C LYS A 21 -0.33 5.30 8.13
N GLN A 22 -0.33 4.91 6.86
CA GLN A 22 -0.70 5.78 5.75
C GLN A 22 -2.21 6.04 5.71
N CYS A 23 -3.05 5.04 5.97
CA CYS A 23 -4.50 5.24 6.12
C CYS A 23 -4.83 6.23 7.23
N LEU A 24 -4.16 6.17 8.38
CA LEU A 24 -4.35 7.15 9.45
C LEU A 24 -3.87 8.56 9.08
N LYS A 25 -2.84 8.65 8.24
CA LYS A 25 -2.26 9.93 7.78
C LYS A 25 -3.13 10.62 6.73
N TYR A 26 -3.69 9.86 5.80
CA TYR A 26 -4.51 10.35 4.69
C TYR A 26 -6.00 10.08 4.88
N HIS A 27 -6.44 9.77 6.10
CA HIS A 27 -7.84 9.49 6.35
C HIS A 27 -8.69 10.73 6.04
N PRO A 28 -9.76 10.63 5.23
CA PRO A 28 -10.58 11.79 4.87
C PRO A 28 -11.25 12.44 6.10
N ASP A 29 -11.64 11.63 7.09
CA ASP A 29 -12.18 12.11 8.38
C ASP A 29 -11.22 13.02 9.16
N LYS A 30 -9.91 12.90 8.93
CA LYS A 30 -8.88 13.76 9.55
C LYS A 30 -8.45 14.93 8.65
N GLY A 31 -9.19 15.19 7.56
CA GLY A 31 -8.82 16.18 6.55
C GLY A 31 -7.67 15.74 5.65
N GLY A 32 -7.46 14.43 5.50
CA GLY A 32 -6.48 13.87 4.57
C GLY A 32 -7.00 13.75 3.13
N ASP A 33 -6.08 13.50 2.20
CA ASP A 33 -6.37 13.30 0.78
C ASP A 33 -7.08 11.96 0.51
N GLU A 34 -8.32 12.03 0.03
CA GLU A 34 -9.09 10.85 -0.40
C GLU A 34 -8.42 10.12 -1.57
N ASP A 35 -7.87 10.86 -2.54
CA ASP A 35 -7.15 10.28 -3.68
C ASP A 35 -5.95 9.44 -3.21
N LYS A 36 -5.12 10.00 -2.32
CA LYS A 36 -4.02 9.25 -1.72
C LYS A 36 -4.50 8.06 -0.93
N PHE A 37 -5.60 8.19 -0.20
CA PHE A 37 -6.19 7.07 0.54
C PHE A 37 -6.60 5.92 -0.39
N LYS A 38 -7.25 6.23 -1.52
CA LYS A 38 -7.59 5.24 -2.55
C LYS A 38 -6.35 4.61 -3.16
N GLU A 39 -5.31 5.39 -3.46
CA GLU A 39 -4.04 4.85 -3.97
C GLU A 39 -3.38 3.90 -2.96
N ILE A 40 -3.39 4.25 -1.67
CA ILE A 40 -2.87 3.41 -0.57
C ILE A 40 -3.64 2.10 -0.48
N GLN A 41 -4.96 2.14 -0.57
CA GLN A 41 -5.81 0.94 -0.60
C GLN A 41 -5.48 0.05 -1.79
N LYS A 42 -5.42 0.63 -2.99
CA LYS A 42 -5.14 -0.11 -4.23
C LYS A 42 -3.76 -0.76 -4.19
N ALA A 43 -2.75 -0.02 -3.74
CA ALA A 43 -1.40 -0.54 -3.57
C ALA A 43 -1.35 -1.69 -2.55
N TYR A 44 -2.08 -1.56 -1.42
CA TYR A 44 -2.14 -2.62 -0.42
C TYR A 44 -2.88 -3.85 -0.95
N GLU A 45 -3.98 -3.69 -1.68
CA GLU A 45 -4.72 -4.81 -2.26
C GLU A 45 -3.85 -5.64 -3.20
N THR A 46 -3.07 -4.99 -4.09
CA THR A 46 -2.14 -5.68 -4.99
C THR A 46 -0.99 -6.34 -4.25
N LEU A 47 -0.43 -5.69 -3.22
CA LEU A 47 0.76 -6.18 -2.52
C LEU A 47 0.47 -7.13 -1.37
N SER A 48 -0.75 -7.11 -0.82
CA SER A 48 -1.17 -8.00 0.27
C SER A 48 -1.46 -9.42 -0.20
N ASP A 49 -1.81 -9.56 -1.48
CA ASP A 49 -2.03 -10.85 -2.10
C ASP A 49 -0.72 -11.34 -2.73
N PRO A 50 -0.17 -12.49 -2.29
CA PRO A 50 1.13 -12.95 -2.74
C PRO A 50 1.14 -13.29 -4.23
N GLU A 51 0.03 -13.76 -4.80
CA GLU A 51 -0.07 -14.06 -6.23
C GLU A 51 -0.11 -12.75 -7.04
N LYS A 52 -0.98 -11.81 -6.67
CA LYS A 52 -1.02 -10.49 -7.32
C LYS A 52 0.30 -9.73 -7.17
N ARG A 53 0.96 -9.84 -6.01
CA ARG A 53 2.27 -9.23 -5.77
C ARG A 53 3.32 -9.86 -6.66
N GLN A 54 3.36 -11.19 -6.80
CA GLN A 54 4.30 -11.85 -7.70
C GLN A 54 4.08 -11.45 -9.16
N ILE A 55 2.82 -11.33 -9.59
CA ILE A 55 2.48 -10.86 -10.93
C ILE A 55 2.93 -9.41 -11.09
N TYR A 56 2.64 -8.55 -10.13
CA TYR A 56 3.07 -7.15 -10.13
C TYR A 56 4.60 -7.03 -10.13
N ASP A 57 5.33 -7.86 -9.39
CA ASP A 57 6.80 -7.83 -9.35
C ASP A 57 7.42 -8.39 -10.64
N LYS A 58 6.75 -9.33 -11.32
CA LYS A 58 7.19 -9.92 -12.61
C LYS A 58 6.83 -9.09 -13.83
N PHE A 59 5.72 -8.35 -13.80
CA PHE A 59 5.13 -7.70 -14.98
C PHE A 59 4.88 -6.20 -14.80
N GLY A 60 4.94 -5.68 -13.58
CA GLY A 60 4.73 -4.27 -13.26
C GLY A 60 6.06 -3.57 -12.98
N ASP A 61 6.46 -2.72 -13.92
CA ASP A 61 7.52 -1.70 -13.71
C ASP A 61 6.94 -0.50 -12.94
#